data_AF-F6ZXH0-F1
#
_entry.id   AF-F6ZXH0-F1
#
_cell.length_a   1.000
_cell.length_b   1.000
_cell.length_c   1.000
_cell.angle_alpha   90.00
_cell.angle_beta   90.00
_cell.angle_gamma   90.00
#
_symmetry.space_group_name_H-M   'P 1'
#
loop_
_entity.id
_entity.type
_entity.pdbx_description
1 polymer ?
#
loop_
_entity_poly.entity_id
_entity_poly.type
_entity_poly.pdbx_seq_one_letter_code
_entity_poly.pdbx_strand_id
1 'polypeptide(L)'
;MIDRRSKKSGQVCMRSLNLNSLLLVLFVLAVFVEYSNSSPSYAVRCPRGYYTNRAHSDVRRRCVPCYRCPSGYGVRRPCGQFTDTVCEACTVGRTYANNKIPHKRCRECSSCAPHQHMERNCTLTSDTQCTKSCDKGFYWGNAHYKCRACSWCFPRVLHPSDMPLVADCDVHGIPIDYQ
;
A
#
# COMPACT_ATOMS: atom_id res chain seq x y z
N MET A 1 -79.60 38.98 40.62
CA MET A 1 -79.80 37.68 41.30
C MET A 1 -79.17 36.60 40.43
N ILE A 2 -77.92 36.28 40.75
CA ILE A 2 -77.46 34.96 41.21
C ILE A 2 -77.44 33.89 40.11
N ASP A 3 -76.23 33.67 39.61
CA ASP A 3 -75.72 32.47 38.96
C ASP A 3 -75.92 31.23 39.84
N ARG A 4 -76.47 30.15 39.24
CA ARG A 4 -76.12 28.75 39.54
C ARG A 4 -76.32 27.89 38.29
N ARG A 5 -75.30 27.84 37.41
CA ARG A 5 -75.14 26.69 36.48
C ARG A 5 -74.88 25.43 37.29
N SER A 6 -75.85 24.51 37.28
CA SER A 6 -75.70 23.18 37.86
C SER A 6 -74.71 22.34 37.04
N LYS A 7 -73.67 21.88 37.74
CA LYS A 7 -72.60 20.97 37.32
C LYS A 7 -73.21 19.63 36.89
N LYS A 8 -73.13 19.25 35.61
CA LYS A 8 -73.28 17.84 35.20
C LYS A 8 -71.89 17.28 34.90
N SER A 9 -71.44 16.42 35.82
CA SER A 9 -70.22 15.62 35.71
C SER A 9 -70.29 14.73 34.47
N GLY A 10 -69.46 15.00 33.47
CA GLY A 10 -69.28 14.09 32.33
C GLY A 10 -68.60 12.81 32.79
N GLN A 11 -69.32 11.70 32.78
CA GLN A 11 -68.69 10.38 32.85
C GLN A 11 -67.96 10.16 31.52
N VAL A 12 -66.64 10.15 31.59
CA VAL A 12 -65.78 9.68 30.49
C VAL A 12 -66.04 8.18 30.35
N CYS A 13 -66.65 7.76 29.24
CA CYS A 13 -66.82 6.33 28.92
C CYS A 13 -65.44 5.67 28.77
N MET A 14 -65.02 4.95 29.81
CA MET A 14 -63.84 4.10 29.78
C MET A 14 -64.19 2.86 28.95
N ARG A 15 -63.87 2.86 27.65
CA ARG A 15 -64.12 1.72 26.75
C ARG A 15 -63.32 0.51 27.27
N SER A 16 -64.02 -0.55 27.66
CA SER A 16 -63.40 -1.85 27.97
C SER A 16 -62.64 -2.35 26.74
N LEU A 17 -61.31 -2.44 26.85
CA LEU A 17 -60.46 -2.98 25.81
C LEU A 17 -60.58 -4.52 25.85
N ASN A 18 -61.06 -5.12 24.76
CA ASN A 18 -61.14 -6.59 24.62
C ASN A 18 -59.72 -7.20 24.67
N LEU A 19 -59.56 -8.41 25.19
CA LEU A 19 -58.31 -9.19 25.23
C LEU A 19 -57.61 -9.21 23.86
N ASN A 20 -58.36 -9.32 22.76
CA ASN A 20 -57.82 -9.25 21.39
C ASN A 20 -57.23 -7.87 21.06
N SER A 21 -57.84 -6.80 21.57
CA SER A 21 -57.34 -5.43 21.41
C SER A 21 -56.06 -5.20 22.22
N LEU A 22 -55.92 -5.82 23.38
CA LEU A 22 -54.69 -5.77 24.19
C LEU A 22 -53.56 -6.57 23.54
N LEU A 23 -53.86 -7.76 23.00
CA LEU A 23 -52.93 -8.60 22.24
C LEU A 23 -52.38 -7.88 21.00
N LEU A 24 -53.23 -7.17 20.25
CA LEU A 24 -52.80 -6.37 19.09
C LEU A 24 -51.87 -5.23 19.51
N VAL A 25 -52.18 -4.53 20.61
CA VAL A 25 -51.32 -3.46 21.13
C VAL A 25 -49.96 -4.00 21.56
N LEU A 26 -49.92 -5.14 22.26
CA LEU A 26 -48.67 -5.79 22.66
C LEU A 26 -47.84 -6.26 21.45
N PHE A 27 -48.48 -6.82 20.43
CA PHE A 27 -47.81 -7.24 19.20
C PHE A 27 -47.21 -6.04 18.45
N VAL A 28 -47.97 -4.95 18.31
CA VAL A 28 -47.50 -3.71 17.69
C VAL A 28 -46.33 -3.12 18.47
N LEU A 29 -46.40 -3.09 19.81
CA LEU A 29 -45.31 -2.62 20.65
C LEU A 29 -44.07 -3.51 20.53
N ALA A 30 -44.22 -4.83 20.51
CA ALA A 30 -43.12 -5.77 20.30
C ALA A 30 -42.45 -5.57 18.94
N VAL A 31 -43.23 -5.43 17.86
CA VAL A 31 -42.71 -5.13 16.51
C VAL A 31 -42.02 -3.77 16.47
N PHE A 32 -42.55 -2.76 17.16
CA PHE A 32 -41.93 -1.43 17.24
C PHE A 32 -40.61 -1.47 18.03
N VAL A 33 -40.55 -2.26 19.10
CA VAL A 33 -39.33 -2.53 19.88
C VAL A 33 -38.30 -3.25 19.01
N GLU A 34 -38.66 -4.30 18.28
CA GLU A 34 -37.75 -4.99 17.35
C GLU A 34 -37.25 -4.07 16.23
N TYR A 35 -38.12 -3.25 15.66
CA TYR A 35 -37.77 -2.26 14.64
C TYR A 35 -36.78 -1.21 15.17
N SER A 36 -37.03 -0.68 16.37
CA SER A 36 -36.14 0.32 17.01
C SER A 36 -34.78 -0.26 17.42
N ASN A 37 -34.70 -1.57 17.70
CA ASN A 37 -33.44 -2.27 17.97
C ASN A 37 -32.67 -2.64 16.70
N SER A 38 -33.31 -2.63 15.53
CA SER A 38 -32.65 -2.82 14.23
C SER A 38 -31.96 -1.52 13.76
N SER A 39 -30.92 -1.07 14.48
CA SER A 39 -30.03 -0.04 13.94
C SER A 39 -29.27 -0.63 12.74
N PRO A 40 -29.50 -0.19 11.48
CA PRO A 40 -28.68 -0.63 10.38
C PRO A 40 -27.31 0.02 10.58
N SER A 41 -26.32 -0.78 10.97
CA SER A 41 -24.91 -0.39 10.89
C SER A 41 -24.57 -0.17 9.41
N TYR A 42 -24.85 1.03 8.89
CA TYR A 42 -24.34 1.49 7.60
C TYR A 42 -22.82 1.69 7.76
N ALA A 43 -22.08 0.58 7.72
CA ALA A 43 -20.64 0.61 7.63
C ALA A 43 -20.30 1.21 6.27
N VAL A 44 -19.99 2.50 6.25
CA VAL A 44 -19.60 3.20 5.03
C VAL A 44 -18.34 2.53 4.49
N ARG A 45 -18.44 2.02 3.26
CA ARG A 45 -17.34 1.39 2.55
C ARG A 45 -16.79 2.38 1.54
N CYS A 46 -15.51 2.69 1.66
CA CYS A 46 -14.83 3.64 0.83
C CYS A 46 -14.22 2.99 -0.42
N PRO A 47 -14.14 3.73 -1.55
CA PRO A 47 -13.41 3.28 -2.73
C PRO A 47 -11.91 3.17 -2.45
N ARG A 48 -11.16 2.51 -3.34
CA ARG A 48 -9.71 2.40 -3.23
C ARG A 48 -9.06 3.78 -3.16
N GLY A 49 -8.08 3.93 -2.27
CA GLY A 49 -7.42 5.21 -2.03
C GLY A 49 -8.16 6.12 -1.04
N TYR A 50 -9.22 5.64 -0.40
CA TYR A 50 -9.93 6.35 0.67
C TYR A 50 -10.21 5.45 1.87
N TYR A 51 -10.31 6.04 3.06
CA TYR A 51 -10.70 5.37 4.30
C TYR A 51 -11.75 6.19 5.06
N THR A 52 -12.44 5.55 6.00
CA THR A 52 -13.38 6.23 6.91
C THR A 52 -12.62 6.71 8.14
N ASN A 53 -12.59 8.02 8.36
CA ASN A 53 -12.04 8.58 9.60
C ASN A 53 -13.10 8.50 10.71
N ARG A 54 -12.78 7.80 11.81
CA ARG A 54 -13.66 7.68 12.99
C ARG A 54 -13.50 8.82 13.99
N ALA A 55 -12.52 9.70 13.79
CA ALA A 55 -12.15 10.76 14.73
C ALA A 55 -13.10 11.96 14.73
N HIS A 56 -13.99 12.10 13.74
CA HIS A 56 -15.01 13.14 13.75
C HIS A 56 -16.35 12.56 14.19
N SER A 57 -16.96 13.19 15.21
CA SER A 57 -18.36 13.05 15.61
C SER A 57 -19.36 13.50 14.53
N ASP A 58 -18.95 13.43 13.27
CA ASP A 58 -19.75 13.82 12.12
C ASP A 58 -20.62 12.62 11.75
N VAL A 59 -21.93 12.81 11.88
CA VAL A 59 -22.97 11.81 11.60
C VAL A 59 -22.85 11.24 10.19
N ARG A 60 -22.16 11.95 9.29
CA ARG A 60 -21.76 11.45 7.98
C ARG A 60 -20.34 10.90 8.06
N ARG A 61 -20.22 9.58 8.26
CA ARG A 61 -18.99 8.81 7.99
C ARG A 61 -18.54 9.11 6.55
N ARG A 62 -17.60 10.04 6.37
CA ARG A 62 -17.10 10.45 5.05
C ARG A 62 -15.81 9.71 4.73
N CYS A 63 -15.67 9.36 3.46
CA CYS A 63 -14.44 8.80 2.92
C CYS A 63 -13.41 9.91 2.73
N VAL A 64 -12.28 9.80 3.40
CA VAL A 64 -11.14 10.72 3.29
C VAL A 64 -10.02 10.04 2.48
N PRO A 65 -9.28 10.81 1.66
CA PRO A 65 -8.21 10.23 0.86
C PRO A 65 -7.09 9.69 1.75
N CYS A 66 -6.51 8.57 1.36
CA CYS A 66 -5.38 7.98 2.07
C CYS A 66 -4.14 8.88 1.95
N TYR A 67 -3.38 8.95 3.04
CA TYR A 67 -2.09 9.59 3.05
C TYR A 67 -1.12 8.93 2.07
N ARG A 68 -0.33 9.76 1.39
CA ARG A 68 0.72 9.34 0.43
C ARG A 68 2.07 9.54 1.09
N CYS A 69 2.89 8.49 1.10
CA CYS A 69 4.22 8.59 1.69
C CYS A 69 5.12 9.53 0.88
N PRO A 70 5.87 10.43 1.54
CA PRO A 70 6.80 11.33 0.88
C PRO A 70 8.07 10.60 0.38
N SER A 71 8.94 11.32 -0.34
CA SER A 71 10.25 10.82 -0.76
C SER A 71 11.08 10.29 0.38
N GLY A 72 11.66 9.09 0.19
CA GLY A 72 12.45 8.44 1.22
C GLY A 72 11.63 7.70 2.27
N TYR A 73 10.31 7.63 2.10
CA TYR A 73 9.41 6.89 2.97
C TYR A 73 8.65 5.82 2.19
N GLY A 74 8.55 4.64 2.78
CA GLY A 74 7.76 3.52 2.26
C GLY A 74 6.51 3.28 3.09
N VAL A 75 5.55 2.55 2.51
CA VAL A 75 4.35 2.10 3.23
C VAL A 75 4.72 1.00 4.22
N ARG A 76 4.60 1.28 5.53
CA ARG A 76 4.70 0.25 6.58
C ARG A 76 3.40 -0.51 6.73
N ARG A 77 2.27 0.22 6.73
CA ARG A 77 0.91 -0.33 6.75
C ARG A 77 0.06 0.31 5.65
N PRO A 78 -0.60 -0.48 4.81
CA PRO A 78 -1.43 0.03 3.73
C PRO A 78 -2.68 0.71 4.28
N CYS A 79 -3.24 1.62 3.50
CA CYS A 79 -4.55 2.19 3.76
C CYS A 79 -5.62 1.10 3.71
N GLY A 80 -6.53 1.12 4.69
CA GLY A 80 -7.65 0.20 4.81
C GLY A 80 -8.99 0.94 4.73
N GLN A 81 -10.08 0.25 5.03
CA GLN A 81 -11.42 0.86 5.05
C GLN A 81 -11.63 1.84 6.22
N PHE A 82 -10.87 1.66 7.30
CA PHE A 82 -11.02 2.42 8.55
C PHE A 82 -9.68 2.92 9.11
N THR A 83 -8.60 2.77 8.36
CA THR A 83 -7.23 3.09 8.80
C THR A 83 -6.49 3.76 7.66
N ASP A 84 -5.79 4.84 7.97
CA ASP A 84 -4.94 5.53 7.00
C ASP A 84 -3.67 4.73 6.68
N THR A 85 -2.95 5.13 5.64
CA THR A 85 -1.59 4.68 5.35
C THR A 85 -0.66 5.08 6.49
N VAL A 86 0.18 4.15 6.94
CA VAL A 86 1.30 4.44 7.84
C VAL A 86 2.59 4.31 7.09
N CYS A 87 3.39 5.38 7.08
CA CYS A 87 4.69 5.42 6.42
C CYS A 87 5.82 5.12 7.40
N GLU A 88 6.94 4.65 6.88
CA GLU A 88 8.21 4.48 7.59
C GLU A 88 9.34 5.05 6.76
N ALA A 89 10.36 5.58 7.42
CA ALA A 89 11.56 6.05 6.74
C ALA A 89 12.36 4.86 6.19
N CYS A 90 12.83 4.97 4.96
CA CYS A 90 13.78 4.01 4.41
C CYS A 90 15.16 4.20 5.05
N THR A 91 16.03 3.19 4.93
CA THR A 91 17.36 3.20 5.54
C THR A 91 18.41 3.43 4.46
N VAL A 92 19.21 4.50 4.59
CA VAL A 92 20.29 4.83 3.64
C VAL A 92 21.18 3.62 3.41
N GLY A 93 21.50 3.32 2.14
CA GLY A 93 22.35 2.19 1.76
C GLY A 93 21.72 0.80 1.90
N ARG A 94 20.52 0.67 2.49
CA ARG A 94 19.80 -0.61 2.62
C ARG A 94 18.49 -0.64 1.88
N THR A 95 17.69 0.42 1.99
CA THR A 95 16.39 0.50 1.34
C THR A 95 16.08 1.88 0.76
N TYR A 96 15.27 1.90 -0.29
CA TYR A 96 14.83 3.12 -0.97
C TYR A 96 13.34 3.09 -1.32
N ALA A 97 12.72 4.26 -1.47
CA ALA A 97 11.37 4.42 -1.98
C ALA A 97 11.28 5.67 -2.87
N ASN A 98 10.90 5.47 -4.14
CA ASN A 98 10.65 6.57 -5.08
C ASN A 98 9.18 7.01 -5.05
N ASN A 99 8.92 8.28 -5.39
CA ASN A 99 7.56 8.84 -5.38
C ASN A 99 6.73 8.41 -6.60
N LYS A 100 7.30 7.67 -7.54
CA LYS A 100 6.61 7.27 -8.77
C LYS A 100 5.44 6.34 -8.47
N ILE A 101 5.49 5.60 -7.36
CA ILE A 101 4.44 4.67 -6.96
C ILE A 101 4.05 4.94 -5.50
N PRO A 102 3.04 5.80 -5.23
CA PRO A 102 2.73 6.34 -3.90
C PRO A 102 2.25 5.35 -2.82
N HIS A 103 2.36 4.04 -3.04
CA HIS A 103 1.89 2.99 -2.11
C HIS A 103 2.83 1.78 -2.01
N LYS A 104 4.11 1.93 -2.37
CA LYS A 104 5.11 0.86 -2.23
C LYS A 104 5.78 0.93 -0.85
N ARG A 105 6.13 -0.24 -0.31
CA ARG A 105 7.06 -0.37 0.82
C ARG A 105 8.46 0.10 0.39
N CYS A 106 9.33 0.38 1.36
CA CYS A 106 10.75 0.52 1.09
C CYS A 106 11.27 -0.76 0.43
N ARG A 107 12.01 -0.61 -0.67
CA ARG A 107 12.61 -1.72 -1.40
C ARG A 107 14.06 -1.85 -1.00
N GLU A 108 14.56 -3.08 -0.94
CA GLU A 108 15.99 -3.31 -0.76
C GLU A 108 16.78 -2.75 -1.95
N CYS A 109 17.94 -2.18 -1.65
CA CYS A 109 18.86 -1.72 -2.66
C CYS A 109 19.47 -2.91 -3.39
N SER A 110 19.59 -2.79 -4.70
CA SER A 110 20.32 -3.74 -5.53
C SER A 110 21.83 -3.68 -5.22
N SER A 111 22.51 -4.80 -5.34
CA SER A 111 23.98 -4.87 -5.31
C SER A 111 24.52 -5.05 -6.73
N CYS A 112 25.63 -4.40 -7.05
CA CYS A 112 26.33 -4.67 -8.30
C CYS A 112 26.88 -6.09 -8.32
N ALA A 113 26.96 -6.70 -9.51
CA ALA A 113 27.55 -8.02 -9.67
C ALA A 113 29.02 -8.02 -9.21
N PRO A 114 29.59 -9.18 -8.85
CA PRO A 114 31.02 -9.27 -8.58
C PRO A 114 31.83 -8.69 -9.73
N HIS A 115 32.86 -7.89 -9.40
CA HIS A 115 33.73 -7.20 -10.34
C HIS A 115 33.07 -6.12 -11.21
N GLN A 116 31.82 -5.76 -10.94
CA GLN A 116 31.13 -4.69 -11.65
C GLN A 116 31.28 -3.38 -10.89
N HIS A 117 31.69 -2.32 -11.58
CA HIS A 117 31.83 -1.01 -10.96
C HIS A 117 30.47 -0.38 -10.64
N MET A 118 30.34 0.14 -9.43
CA MET A 118 29.18 0.92 -8.98
C MET A 118 29.30 2.37 -9.46
N GLU A 119 28.26 2.86 -10.11
CA GLU A 119 28.18 4.25 -10.55
C GLU A 119 27.64 5.16 -9.44
N ARG A 120 26.57 4.72 -8.77
CA ARG A 120 25.88 5.51 -7.75
C ARG A 120 25.46 4.63 -6.59
N ASN A 121 25.75 5.12 -5.40
CA ASN A 121 25.27 4.54 -4.15
C ASN A 121 23.74 4.60 -4.07
N CYS A 122 23.17 3.62 -3.37
CA CYS A 122 21.76 3.66 -3.01
C CYS A 122 21.47 4.82 -2.05
N THR A 123 20.40 5.56 -2.32
CA THR A 123 19.91 6.66 -1.48
C THR A 123 18.52 6.34 -0.96
N LEU A 124 17.91 7.22 -0.17
CA LEU A 124 16.53 7.03 0.30
C LEU A 124 15.51 7.01 -0.86
N THR A 125 15.83 7.60 -2.01
CA THR A 125 14.90 7.79 -3.13
C THR A 125 15.30 7.06 -4.40
N SER A 126 16.54 6.56 -4.49
CA SER A 126 17.09 5.90 -5.66
C SER A 126 17.83 4.61 -5.30
N ASP A 127 17.66 3.61 -6.15
CA ASP A 127 18.44 2.37 -6.08
C ASP A 127 19.92 2.60 -6.39
N THR A 128 20.75 1.61 -6.06
CA THR A 128 22.13 1.50 -6.56
C THR A 128 22.13 1.45 -8.08
N GLN A 129 23.07 2.17 -8.71
CA GLN A 129 23.29 2.09 -10.15
C GLN A 129 24.67 1.49 -10.42
N CYS A 130 24.71 0.52 -11.31
CA CYS A 130 25.91 -0.21 -11.68
C CYS A 130 26.24 0.06 -13.14
N THR A 131 27.52 0.25 -13.42
CA THR A 131 28.01 0.48 -14.78
C THR A 131 28.18 -0.85 -15.53
N LYS A 132 28.37 -0.79 -16.85
CA LYS A 132 28.83 -1.95 -17.64
C LYS A 132 30.36 -2.03 -17.70
N SER A 133 31.06 -1.42 -16.74
CA SER A 133 32.50 -1.48 -16.60
C SER A 133 32.86 -2.48 -15.50
N CYS A 134 33.96 -3.19 -15.70
CA CYS A 134 34.42 -4.23 -14.81
C CYS A 134 35.84 -3.92 -14.29
N ASP A 135 36.19 -4.56 -13.18
CA ASP A 135 37.57 -4.55 -12.66
C ASP A 135 38.55 -5.10 -13.72
N LYS A 136 39.84 -4.76 -13.58
CA LYS A 136 40.90 -5.30 -14.44
C LYS A 136 40.90 -6.83 -14.46
N GLY A 137 40.99 -7.42 -15.65
CA GLY A 137 40.93 -8.87 -15.87
C GLY A 137 39.51 -9.43 -15.98
N PHE A 138 38.49 -8.57 -16.02
CA PHE A 138 37.10 -8.93 -16.28
C PHE A 138 36.52 -8.08 -17.41
N TYR A 139 35.59 -8.66 -18.16
CA TYR A 139 34.86 -7.97 -19.22
C TYR A 139 33.35 -8.09 -19.02
N TRP A 140 32.60 -7.18 -19.61
CA TRP A 140 31.14 -7.17 -19.53
C TRP A 140 30.50 -8.21 -20.47
N GLY A 141 29.91 -9.26 -19.90
CA GLY A 141 29.19 -10.28 -20.65
C GLY A 141 27.74 -9.90 -20.92
N ASN A 142 27.41 -9.48 -22.14
CA ASN A 142 26.04 -9.09 -22.52
C ASN A 142 25.00 -10.20 -22.35
N ALA A 143 25.37 -11.47 -22.56
CA ALA A 143 24.46 -12.60 -22.45
C ALA A 143 23.89 -12.82 -21.03
N HIS A 144 24.64 -12.42 -20.00
CA HIS A 144 24.28 -12.64 -18.60
C HIS A 144 24.23 -11.35 -17.77
N TYR A 145 24.46 -10.19 -18.40
CA TYR A 145 24.53 -8.88 -17.75
C TYR A 145 25.42 -8.88 -16.49
N LYS A 146 26.61 -9.49 -16.59
CA LYS A 146 27.57 -9.59 -15.50
C LYS A 146 29.01 -9.53 -16.00
N CYS A 147 29.92 -9.16 -15.11
CA CYS A 147 31.35 -9.26 -15.36
C CYS A 147 31.80 -10.72 -15.38
N ARG A 148 32.57 -11.08 -16.39
CA ARG A 148 33.15 -12.42 -16.58
C ARG A 148 34.66 -12.29 -16.62
N ALA A 149 35.36 -13.27 -16.05
CA ALA A 149 36.81 -13.29 -16.09
C ALA A 149 37.30 -13.38 -17.54
N CYS A 150 38.34 -12.61 -17.86
CA CYS A 150 39.08 -12.76 -19.09
C CYS A 150 39.83 -14.09 -19.09
N SER A 151 39.77 -14.83 -20.21
CA SER A 151 40.50 -16.08 -20.39
C SER A 151 41.78 -15.84 -21.19
N TRP A 152 42.88 -16.38 -20.70
CA TRP A 152 44.23 -16.26 -21.30
C TRP A 152 44.51 -17.31 -22.38
N CYS A 153 43.68 -18.34 -22.43
CA CYS A 153 43.76 -19.40 -23.43
C CYS A 153 42.57 -19.28 -24.36
N PHE A 154 42.80 -19.32 -25.67
CA PHE A 154 41.76 -19.64 -26.64
C PHE A 154 41.75 -21.14 -26.91
N PRO A 155 40.87 -21.93 -26.27
CA PRO A 155 40.44 -23.19 -26.84
C PRO A 155 38.97 -23.04 -27.27
N ARG A 156 38.76 -22.96 -28.58
CA ARG A 156 37.48 -23.23 -29.28
C ARG A 156 36.24 -22.61 -28.61
N VAL A 157 36.07 -21.30 -28.75
CA VAL A 157 34.79 -20.67 -28.40
C VAL A 157 33.79 -20.92 -29.53
N LEU A 158 32.64 -21.52 -29.18
CA LEU A 158 31.60 -21.96 -30.10
C LEU A 158 30.82 -20.81 -30.77
N HIS A 159 30.97 -19.55 -30.31
CA HIS A 159 30.23 -18.41 -30.86
C HIS A 159 31.04 -17.09 -30.87
N PRO A 160 31.07 -16.35 -32.01
CA PRO A 160 31.78 -15.06 -32.16
C PRO A 160 31.29 -13.93 -31.25
N SER A 161 30.03 -13.97 -30.81
CA SER A 161 29.39 -12.89 -30.03
C SER A 161 29.79 -12.87 -28.54
N ASP A 162 30.43 -13.92 -28.04
CA ASP A 162 30.87 -14.03 -26.64
C ASP A 162 32.37 -13.75 -26.45
N MET A 163 33.08 -13.51 -27.55
CA MET A 163 34.51 -13.22 -27.56
C MET A 163 34.74 -11.76 -27.11
N PRO A 164 35.42 -11.52 -25.98
CA PRO A 164 35.69 -10.17 -25.51
C PRO A 164 36.70 -9.45 -26.42
N LEU A 165 36.55 -8.13 -26.54
CA LEU A 165 37.57 -7.31 -27.19
C LEU A 165 38.83 -7.30 -26.32
N VAL A 166 40.01 -7.44 -26.93
CA VAL A 166 41.29 -7.43 -26.19
C VAL A 166 41.46 -6.16 -25.35
N ALA A 167 40.96 -5.03 -25.86
CA ALA A 167 40.96 -3.76 -25.14
C ALA A 167 40.16 -3.78 -23.82
N ASP A 168 39.09 -4.59 -23.72
CA ASP A 168 38.28 -4.69 -22.49
C ASP A 168 38.99 -5.48 -21.39
N CYS A 169 40.00 -6.28 -21.75
CA CYS A 169 40.73 -7.14 -20.82
C CYS A 169 42.07 -6.54 -20.34
N ASP A 170 42.41 -5.31 -20.77
CA ASP A 170 43.64 -4.58 -20.38
C ASP A 170 44.87 -5.49 -20.29
N VAL A 171 45.27 -6.05 -21.44
CA VAL A 171 46.25 -7.12 -21.48
C VAL A 171 47.67 -6.57 -21.47
N HIS A 172 48.42 -6.84 -20.40
CA HIS A 172 49.87 -6.67 -20.40
C HIS A 172 50.53 -8.02 -20.68
N GLY A 173 51.40 -8.06 -21.69
CA GLY A 173 52.25 -9.22 -21.96
C GLY A 173 51.67 -10.27 -22.90
N ILE A 174 50.83 -9.90 -23.88
CA ILE A 174 50.48 -10.83 -24.97
C ILE A 174 51.70 -11.01 -25.89
N PRO A 175 52.15 -12.25 -26.14
CA PRO A 175 53.08 -12.57 -27.20
C PRO A 175 52.56 -12.14 -28.59
N ILE A 176 53.44 -11.65 -29.47
CA ILE A 176 53.12 -11.05 -30.79
C ILE A 176 52.30 -11.99 -31.71
N ASP A 177 52.34 -13.29 -31.45
CA ASP A 177 51.66 -14.36 -32.16
C ASP A 177 50.13 -14.42 -31.95
N TYR A 178 49.56 -13.54 -31.12
CA TYR A 178 48.11 -13.47 -30.83
C TYR A 178 47.46 -12.11 -31.16
N GLN A 179 48.06 -11.31 -32.05
CA GLN A 179 47.46 -10.08 -32.61
C GLN A 179 46.70 -10.33 -33.91
#